data_AF-A0A3R5Q678-F1
#
_entry.id   AF-A0A3R5Q678-F1
#
_cell.length_a   1.000
_cell.length_b   1.000
_cell.length_c   1.000
_cell.angle_alpha   90.00
_cell.angle_beta   90.00
_cell.angle_gamma   90.00
#
_symmetry.space_group_name_H-M   'P 1'
#
loop_
_entity.id
_entity.type
_entity.pdbx_description
1 polymer ?
#
loop_
_entity_poly.entity_id
_entity_poly.type
_entity_poly.pdbx_seq_one_letter_code
_entity_poly.pdbx_strand_id
1 'polypeptide(L)'
;LNSNHAIDIYLLIAVGVLESSVEDNTSPATMFARLLFCMSLVVHIIEAYLASSEAVIQTSTGLHHVEAEIRFLNRNKRTLKTNFGPHSTYRANNGLTCLVCPPGFYRKSDCTTNGTISACEPCKGGYYNNQYNIATSCARCIAYCIDKNAVLETTCNATADMTCRCKDGYFNHSKGSGEWICLQHSLCLPGTELRNTGTPEHNTVCTMCENGTFSPNVSLTAKCLPCSTCD
;
A
#
# COMPACT_ATOMS: atom_id res chain seq x y z
N LEU A 1 -3.94 23.37 12.95
CA LEU A 1 -2.54 23.68 13.27
C LEU A 1 -1.95 22.47 13.97
N ASN A 2 -0.76 22.01 13.55
CA ASN A 2 -0.14 20.77 14.03
C ASN A 2 -0.11 20.72 15.57
N SER A 3 -0.57 19.62 16.16
CA SER A 3 -0.66 19.37 17.61
C SER A 3 0.68 19.59 18.34
N ASN A 4 1.80 19.32 17.65
CA ASN A 4 3.14 19.52 18.18
C ASN A 4 3.51 21.01 18.37
N HIS A 5 2.97 21.89 17.53
CA HIS A 5 3.26 23.33 17.61
C HIS A 5 2.56 24.00 18.80
N ALA A 6 1.42 23.46 19.25
CA ALA A 6 0.73 23.94 20.44
C ALA A 6 1.50 23.54 21.71
N ILE A 7 2.01 22.30 21.78
CA ILE A 7 2.76 21.79 22.95
C ILE A 7 4.04 22.61 23.18
N ASP A 8 4.78 22.95 22.13
CA ASP A 8 6.00 23.77 22.24
C ASP A 8 5.71 25.20 22.76
N ILE A 9 4.61 25.81 22.32
CA ILE A 9 4.19 27.13 22.79
C ILE A 9 3.79 27.09 24.28
N TYR A 10 3.10 26.04 24.71
CA TYR A 10 2.69 25.89 26.11
C TYR A 10 3.86 25.56 27.05
N LEU A 11 4.87 24.79 26.61
CA LEU A 11 6.10 24.57 27.37
C LEU A 11 6.88 25.88 27.55
N LEU A 12 6.94 26.72 26.52
CA LEU A 12 7.57 28.05 26.61
C LEU A 12 6.84 28.97 27.59
N ILE A 13 5.50 28.94 27.63
CA ILE A 13 4.71 29.70 28.60
C ILE A 13 4.93 29.17 30.02
N ALA A 14 4.97 27.84 30.22
CA ALA A 14 5.22 27.23 31.53
C ALA A 14 6.63 27.54 32.07
N VAL A 15 7.65 27.50 31.21
CA VAL A 15 9.03 27.90 31.55
C VAL A 15 9.09 29.40 31.87
N GLY A 16 8.42 30.25 31.08
CA GLY A 16 8.37 31.70 31.36
C GLY A 16 7.66 32.05 32.67
N VAL A 17 6.62 31.31 33.05
CA VAL A 17 5.95 31.47 34.36
C VAL A 17 6.87 31.03 35.50
N LEU A 18 7.64 29.94 35.32
CA LEU A 18 8.62 29.48 36.31
C LEU A 18 9.80 30.44 36.47
N GLU A 19 10.33 31.02 35.40
CA GLU A 19 11.40 32.02 35.46
C GLU A 19 10.91 33.32 36.13
N SER A 20 9.66 33.75 35.88
CA SER A 20 9.07 34.93 36.53
C SER A 20 8.79 34.79 38.03
N SER A 21 8.91 33.58 38.59
CA SER A 21 8.77 33.32 40.03
C SER A 21 10.11 33.31 40.79
N VAL A 22 11.25 33.40 40.09
CA VAL A 22 12.57 33.36 40.73
C VAL A 22 13.07 34.77 41.14
N GLU A 23 12.53 35.84 40.56
CA GLU A 23 13.02 37.21 40.81
C GLU A 23 12.14 38.08 41.73
N ASP A 24 10.98 37.60 42.20
CA ASP A 24 10.02 38.46 42.91
C ASP A 24 9.72 38.00 44.35
N ASN A 25 10.06 38.86 45.31
CA ASN A 25 9.97 38.64 46.77
C ASN A 25 8.49 38.70 47.25
N THR A 26 7.67 37.79 46.74
CA THR A 26 6.21 37.78 46.93
C THR A 26 5.75 36.80 48.02
N SER A 27 4.61 37.08 48.65
CA SER A 27 4.05 36.36 49.79
C SER A 27 3.86 34.84 49.54
N PRO A 28 4.01 33.96 50.55
CA PRO A 28 3.79 32.52 50.41
C PRO A 28 2.42 32.16 49.82
N ALA A 29 1.38 32.99 50.06
CA ALA A 29 0.04 32.78 49.53
C ALA A 29 -0.05 32.98 48.02
N THR A 30 0.70 33.94 47.46
CA THR A 30 0.74 34.19 46.01
C THR A 30 1.54 33.12 45.27
N MET A 31 2.57 32.57 45.90
CA MET A 31 3.34 31.44 45.34
C MET A 31 2.49 30.16 45.28
N PHE A 32 1.71 29.88 46.35
CA PHE A 32 0.79 28.74 46.38
C PHE A 32 -0.33 28.85 45.33
N ALA A 33 -0.91 30.04 45.15
CA ALA A 33 -1.94 30.26 44.13
C ALA A 33 -1.40 30.05 42.70
N ARG A 34 -0.15 30.47 42.43
CA ARG A 34 0.51 30.21 41.15
C ARG A 34 0.79 28.72 40.92
N LEU A 35 1.22 27.99 41.94
CA LEU A 35 1.41 26.53 41.84
C LEU A 35 0.10 25.81 41.53
N LEU A 36 -1.01 26.16 42.21
CA LEU A 36 -2.31 25.54 41.98
C LEU A 36 -2.83 25.81 40.56
N PHE A 37 -2.64 27.03 40.05
CA PHE A 37 -2.99 27.37 38.67
C PHE A 37 -2.16 26.56 37.66
N CYS A 38 -0.87 26.39 37.92
CA CYS A 38 0.03 25.58 37.10
C CYS A 38 -0.38 24.10 37.10
N MET A 39 -0.74 23.54 38.27
CA MET A 39 -1.21 22.16 38.38
C MET A 39 -2.54 21.95 37.65
N SER A 40 -3.47 22.91 37.69
CA SER A 40 -4.74 22.84 36.95
C SER A 40 -4.52 22.85 35.43
N LEU A 41 -3.55 23.63 34.95
CA LEU A 41 -3.14 23.64 33.53
C LEU A 41 -2.54 22.29 33.11
N VAL A 42 -1.70 21.70 33.96
CA VAL A 42 -1.10 20.38 33.70
C VAL A 42 -2.18 19.29 33.61
N VAL A 43 -3.21 19.33 34.47
CA VAL A 43 -4.32 18.36 34.40
C VAL A 43 -5.06 18.46 33.07
N HIS A 44 -5.37 19.66 32.58
CA HIS A 44 -6.02 19.82 31.27
C HIS A 44 -5.13 19.41 30.09
N ILE A 45 -3.81 19.56 30.21
CA ILE A 45 -2.86 19.05 29.21
C ILE A 45 -2.90 17.51 29.19
N ILE A 46 -2.96 16.86 30.35
CA ILE A 46 -3.06 15.39 30.45
C ILE A 46 -4.41 14.91 29.87
N GLU A 47 -5.52 15.58 30.17
CA GLU A 47 -6.84 15.24 29.59
C GLU A 47 -6.85 15.38 28.06
N ALA A 48 -6.27 16.46 27.52
CA ALA A 48 -6.15 16.66 26.08
C ALA A 48 -5.22 15.62 25.41
N TYR A 49 -4.13 15.23 26.09
CA TYR A 49 -3.23 14.19 25.63
C TYR A 49 -3.91 12.81 25.62
N LEU A 50 -4.64 12.46 26.68
CA LEU A 50 -5.40 11.22 26.77
C LEU A 50 -6.50 11.15 25.70
N ALA A 51 -7.19 12.26 25.41
CA ALA A 51 -8.16 12.32 24.30
C ALA A 51 -7.50 12.14 22.92
N SER A 52 -6.25 12.60 22.73
CA SER A 52 -5.49 12.35 21.49
C SER A 52 -4.99 10.90 21.36
N SER A 53 -4.89 10.17 22.47
CA SER A 53 -4.43 8.77 22.47
C SER A 53 -5.49 7.78 21.94
N GLU A 54 -6.79 8.14 21.95
CA GLU A 54 -7.83 7.34 21.26
C GLU A 54 -7.61 7.30 19.74
N ALA A 55 -7.04 8.37 19.15
CA ALA A 55 -6.61 8.36 17.75
C ALA A 55 -5.38 7.45 17.51
N VAL A 56 -4.57 7.17 18.53
CA VAL A 56 -3.43 6.24 18.48
C VAL A 56 -3.90 4.78 18.54
N ILE A 57 -5.08 4.48 19.11
CA ILE A 57 -5.66 3.12 19.09
C ILE A 57 -6.16 2.75 17.67
N GLN A 58 -6.64 3.73 16.88
CA GLN A 58 -6.96 3.51 15.47
C GLN A 58 -5.70 3.26 14.62
N THR A 59 -4.56 3.84 14.97
CA THR A 59 -3.28 3.56 14.27
C THR A 59 -2.62 2.27 14.75
N SER A 60 -2.82 1.83 16.00
CA SER A 60 -2.28 0.55 16.49
C SER A 60 -2.99 -0.66 15.87
N THR A 61 -4.31 -0.57 15.65
CA THR A 61 -5.07 -1.59 14.89
C THR A 61 -4.65 -1.62 13.42
N GLY A 62 -4.37 -0.46 12.81
CA GLY A 62 -3.76 -0.36 11.48
C GLY A 62 -2.34 -0.93 11.41
N LEU A 63 -1.50 -0.67 12.41
CA LEU A 63 -0.13 -1.19 12.48
C LEU A 63 -0.12 -2.71 12.69
N HIS A 64 -1.02 -3.26 13.50
CA HIS A 64 -1.17 -4.71 13.62
C HIS A 64 -1.68 -5.38 12.34
N HIS A 65 -2.52 -4.68 11.55
CA HIS A 65 -2.93 -5.15 10.22
C HIS A 65 -1.74 -5.17 9.24
N VAL A 66 -0.97 -4.08 9.20
CA VAL A 66 0.24 -3.95 8.38
C VAL A 66 1.30 -4.98 8.79
N GLU A 67 1.50 -5.23 10.08
CA GLU A 67 2.42 -6.27 10.57
C GLU A 67 1.94 -7.68 10.23
N ALA A 68 0.63 -7.94 10.25
CA ALA A 68 0.07 -9.22 9.83
C ALA A 68 0.27 -9.44 8.32
N GLU A 69 0.08 -8.39 7.52
CA GLU A 69 0.27 -8.39 6.08
C GLU A 69 1.75 -8.51 5.70
N ILE A 70 2.65 -7.79 6.38
CA ILE A 70 4.11 -7.96 6.24
C ILE A 70 4.53 -9.38 6.65
N ARG A 71 3.97 -9.97 7.71
CA ARG A 71 4.23 -11.37 8.09
C ARG A 71 3.67 -12.37 7.09
N PHE A 72 2.58 -12.05 6.40
CA PHE A 72 2.02 -12.85 5.31
C PHE A 72 2.89 -12.76 4.05
N LEU A 73 3.26 -11.54 3.63
CA LEU A 73 4.17 -11.28 2.52
C LEU A 73 5.54 -11.94 2.75
N ASN A 74 6.11 -11.84 3.96
CA ASN A 74 7.39 -12.49 4.28
C ASN A 74 7.29 -14.01 4.37
N ARG A 75 6.14 -14.58 4.78
CA ARG A 75 5.90 -16.03 4.71
C ARG A 75 5.83 -16.50 3.25
N ASN A 76 5.09 -15.79 2.40
CA ASN A 76 5.02 -16.08 0.97
C ASN A 76 6.40 -15.89 0.30
N LYS A 77 7.20 -14.91 0.71
CA LYS A 77 8.56 -14.67 0.17
C LYS A 77 9.54 -15.82 0.45
N ARG A 78 9.32 -16.60 1.52
CA ARG A 78 10.12 -17.81 1.82
C ARG A 78 9.66 -19.03 1.01
N THR A 79 8.37 -19.15 0.71
CA THR A 79 7.83 -20.20 -0.18
C THR A 79 8.10 -19.91 -1.66
N LEU A 80 8.08 -18.64 -2.06
CA LEU A 80 8.43 -18.15 -3.40
C LEU A 80 9.93 -18.24 -3.72
N LYS A 81 10.81 -18.44 -2.73
CA LYS A 81 12.26 -18.49 -2.95
C LYS A 81 12.76 -19.83 -3.50
N THR A 82 11.93 -20.87 -3.46
CA THR A 82 12.23 -22.19 -4.03
C THR A 82 11.21 -22.47 -5.13
N ASN A 83 11.65 -22.38 -6.39
CA ASN A 83 10.81 -22.72 -7.53
C ASN A 83 10.62 -24.24 -7.58
N PHE A 84 9.63 -24.74 -6.85
CA PHE A 84 9.21 -26.13 -6.98
C PHE A 84 8.51 -26.34 -8.33
N GLY A 85 8.81 -27.46 -8.97
CA GLY A 85 8.12 -27.95 -10.16
C GLY A 85 7.31 -29.21 -9.87
N PRO A 86 6.70 -29.81 -10.91
CA PRO A 86 5.83 -30.98 -10.78
C PRO A 86 6.46 -32.20 -10.11
N HIS A 87 7.78 -32.34 -10.24
CA HIS A 87 8.54 -33.48 -9.72
C HIS A 87 9.44 -33.10 -8.53
N SER A 88 9.28 -31.90 -7.98
CA SER A 88 10.08 -31.48 -6.85
C SER A 88 9.74 -32.29 -5.60
N THR A 89 10.77 -32.52 -4.79
CA THR A 89 10.65 -33.25 -3.53
C THR A 89 11.17 -32.42 -2.36
N TYR A 90 10.76 -32.82 -1.16
CA TYR A 90 11.29 -32.30 0.10
C TYR A 90 11.46 -33.45 1.09
N ARG A 91 12.36 -33.27 2.08
CA ARG A 91 12.56 -34.24 3.16
C ARG A 91 11.63 -33.90 4.33
N ALA A 92 10.74 -34.83 4.66
CA ALA A 92 9.83 -34.73 5.79
C ALA A 92 10.53 -35.07 7.11
N ASN A 93 9.91 -34.66 8.23
CA ASN A 93 10.49 -34.85 9.57
C ASN A 93 10.57 -36.34 9.98
N ASN A 94 9.70 -37.17 9.42
CA ASN A 94 9.73 -38.63 9.60
C ASN A 94 10.82 -39.32 8.76
N GLY A 95 11.68 -38.56 8.06
CA GLY A 95 12.78 -39.07 7.25
C GLY A 95 12.41 -39.45 5.82
N LEU A 96 11.12 -39.45 5.47
CA LEU A 96 10.66 -39.73 4.10
C LEU A 96 10.95 -38.56 3.15
N THR A 97 11.16 -38.88 1.88
CA THR A 97 11.21 -37.90 0.79
C THR A 97 9.84 -37.85 0.12
N CYS A 98 9.18 -36.70 0.18
CA CYS A 98 7.83 -36.52 -0.34
C CYS A 98 7.82 -35.60 -1.56
N LEU A 99 6.88 -35.83 -2.49
CA LEU A 99 6.59 -34.90 -3.58
C LEU A 99 5.70 -33.76 -3.09
N VAL A 100 5.91 -32.58 -3.67
CA VAL A 100 5.19 -31.33 -3.36
C VAL A 100 3.73 -31.36 -3.84
N CYS A 101 2.87 -30.51 -3.26
CA CYS A 101 1.50 -30.32 -3.73
C CYS A 101 1.44 -29.46 -4.99
N PRO A 102 0.49 -29.70 -5.91
CA PRO A 102 0.28 -28.87 -7.09
C PRO A 102 -0.39 -27.52 -6.77
N PRO A 103 -0.38 -26.56 -7.72
CA PRO A 103 -1.20 -25.36 -7.64
C PRO A 103 -2.68 -25.71 -7.38
N GLY A 104 -3.37 -24.88 -6.61
CA GLY A 104 -4.73 -25.17 -6.16
C GLY A 104 -4.81 -25.91 -4.82
N PHE A 105 -3.68 -26.40 -4.31
CA PHE A 105 -3.63 -27.22 -3.11
C PHE A 105 -2.57 -26.74 -2.12
N TYR A 106 -2.76 -27.09 -0.85
CA TYR A 106 -1.79 -26.95 0.22
C TYR A 106 -1.50 -28.32 0.86
N ARG A 107 -0.34 -28.44 1.50
CA ARG A 107 0.06 -29.65 2.22
C ARG A 107 -0.63 -29.72 3.58
N LYS A 108 -1.56 -30.67 3.73
CA LYS A 108 -2.20 -31.00 5.01
C LYS A 108 -1.24 -31.78 5.92
N SER A 109 -0.57 -32.78 5.38
CA SER A 109 0.43 -33.58 6.10
C SER A 109 1.48 -34.13 5.14
N ASP A 110 2.59 -34.61 5.69
CA ASP A 110 3.63 -35.29 4.90
C ASP A 110 3.11 -36.59 4.27
N CYS A 111 3.83 -37.08 3.26
CA CYS A 111 3.55 -38.37 2.64
C CYS A 111 3.77 -39.51 3.64
N THR A 112 3.02 -40.60 3.49
CA THR A 112 3.15 -41.82 4.31
C THR A 112 4.09 -42.86 3.68
N THR A 113 4.35 -42.74 2.38
CA THR A 113 5.20 -43.67 1.61
C THR A 113 6.30 -42.88 0.93
N ASN A 114 7.54 -43.37 1.02
CA ASN A 114 8.70 -42.69 0.43
C ASN A 114 8.52 -42.49 -1.08
N GLY A 115 8.83 -41.28 -1.58
CA GLY A 115 8.71 -40.93 -2.99
C GLY A 115 7.29 -40.62 -3.47
N THR A 116 6.29 -40.58 -2.59
CA THR A 116 4.90 -40.26 -2.97
C THR A 116 4.53 -38.81 -2.69
N ILE A 117 3.44 -38.33 -3.30
CA ILE A 117 2.89 -37.01 -3.04
C ILE A 117 2.46 -36.86 -1.59
N SER A 118 2.75 -35.70 -1.02
CA SER A 118 2.24 -35.32 0.29
C SER A 118 0.70 -35.30 0.30
N ALA A 119 0.09 -35.39 1.48
CA ALA A 119 -1.37 -35.32 1.58
C ALA A 119 -1.81 -33.88 1.31
N CYS A 120 -2.35 -33.65 0.11
CA CYS A 120 -2.75 -32.33 -0.36
C CYS A 120 -4.26 -32.10 -0.20
N GLU A 121 -4.64 -30.90 0.23
CA GLU A 121 -6.03 -30.47 0.29
C GLU A 121 -6.26 -29.22 -0.57
N PRO A 122 -7.45 -29.09 -1.19
CA PRO A 122 -7.73 -27.97 -2.07
C PRO A 122 -7.86 -26.66 -1.28
N CYS A 123 -7.48 -25.56 -1.93
CA CYS A 123 -7.77 -24.22 -1.42
C CYS A 123 -9.29 -24.00 -1.35
N LYS A 124 -9.76 -23.45 -0.22
CA LYS A 124 -11.15 -23.04 -0.05
C LYS A 124 -11.41 -21.71 -0.78
N GLY A 125 -12.69 -21.39 -1.01
CA GLY A 125 -13.07 -20.09 -1.57
C GLY A 125 -12.48 -18.92 -0.78
N GLY A 126 -11.96 -17.92 -1.49
CA GLY A 126 -11.21 -16.80 -0.89
C GLY A 126 -9.73 -17.08 -0.61
N TYR A 127 -9.22 -18.24 -1.04
CA TYR A 127 -7.81 -18.60 -0.95
C TYR A 127 -7.30 -19.24 -2.24
N TYR A 128 -6.01 -19.10 -2.51
CA TYR A 128 -5.36 -19.61 -3.69
C TYR A 128 -3.93 -20.11 -3.41
N ASN A 129 -3.41 -20.94 -4.31
CA ASN A 129 -1.99 -21.24 -4.40
C ASN A 129 -1.62 -21.45 -5.87
N ASN A 130 -0.72 -20.63 -6.39
CA ASN A 130 -0.33 -20.63 -7.80
C ASN A 130 0.92 -21.47 -8.10
N GLN A 131 1.49 -22.13 -7.10
CA GLN A 131 2.76 -22.84 -7.23
C GLN A 131 2.68 -24.28 -6.73
N TYR A 132 3.62 -25.10 -7.24
CA TYR A 132 3.97 -26.32 -6.55
C TYR A 132 4.58 -25.96 -5.19
N ASN A 133 4.16 -26.62 -4.12
CA ASN A 133 4.45 -26.10 -2.78
C ASN A 133 4.46 -27.17 -1.68
N ILE A 134 5.04 -26.77 -0.55
CA ILE A 134 4.96 -27.48 0.74
C ILE A 134 4.22 -26.65 1.79
N ALA A 135 3.46 -25.65 1.34
CA ALA A 135 2.78 -24.69 2.21
C ALA A 135 1.70 -25.41 3.01
N THR A 136 1.56 -25.08 4.30
CA THR A 136 0.55 -25.67 5.18
C THR A 136 -0.81 -24.96 5.11
N SER A 137 -0.91 -23.93 4.28
CA SER A 137 -2.15 -23.20 3.99
C SER A 137 -2.03 -22.48 2.65
N CYS A 138 -3.17 -22.21 2.01
CA CYS A 138 -3.23 -21.35 0.83
C CYS A 138 -3.09 -19.86 1.20
N ALA A 139 -2.65 -19.05 0.24
CA ALA A 139 -2.64 -17.60 0.34
C ALA A 139 -4.07 -17.05 0.30
N ARG A 140 -4.38 -16.01 1.09
CA ARG A 140 -5.68 -15.34 1.01
C ARG A 140 -5.71 -14.48 -0.25
N CYS A 141 -6.84 -14.47 -0.97
CA CYS A 141 -7.02 -13.57 -2.09
C CYS A 141 -7.05 -12.11 -1.62
N ILE A 142 -6.62 -11.19 -2.47
CA ILE A 142 -6.91 -9.76 -2.28
C ILE A 142 -8.44 -9.58 -2.34
N ALA A 143 -8.98 -8.70 -1.49
CA ALA A 143 -10.43 -8.51 -1.36
C ALA A 143 -11.01 -7.51 -2.37
N TYR A 144 -10.24 -6.48 -2.75
CA TYR A 144 -10.63 -5.44 -3.69
C TYR A 144 -9.40 -4.72 -4.26
N CYS A 145 -9.56 -4.06 -5.41
CA CYS A 145 -8.51 -3.25 -6.00
C CYS A 145 -8.26 -2.01 -5.14
N ILE A 146 -7.01 -1.80 -4.70
CA ILE A 146 -6.65 -0.74 -3.76
C ILE A 146 -6.76 0.64 -4.41
N ASP A 147 -6.37 0.77 -5.67
CA ASP A 147 -6.47 2.04 -6.41
C ASP A 147 -7.94 2.30 -6.84
N LYS A 148 -8.45 3.50 -6.53
CA LYS A 148 -9.82 3.92 -6.88
C LYS A 148 -10.08 3.96 -8.39
N ASN A 149 -9.05 4.08 -9.20
CA ASN A 149 -9.09 4.08 -10.66
C ASN A 149 -8.76 2.70 -11.25
N ALA A 150 -8.59 1.68 -10.42
CA ALA A 150 -8.51 0.29 -10.84
C ALA A 150 -9.88 -0.41 -10.71
N VAL A 151 -10.04 -1.47 -11.48
CA VAL A 151 -11.20 -2.37 -11.49
C VAL A 151 -10.73 -3.81 -11.54
N LEU A 152 -11.61 -4.72 -11.08
CA LEU A 152 -11.38 -6.16 -11.16
C LEU A 152 -11.18 -6.58 -12.62
N GLU A 153 -10.12 -7.31 -12.88
CA GLU A 153 -9.82 -7.89 -14.20
C GLU A 153 -10.10 -9.39 -14.20
N THR A 154 -9.50 -10.11 -13.25
CA THR A 154 -9.76 -11.55 -13.05
C THR A 154 -10.19 -11.80 -11.61
N THR A 155 -11.16 -12.68 -11.43
CA THR A 155 -11.60 -13.12 -10.10
C THR A 155 -10.63 -14.13 -9.50
N CYS A 156 -10.46 -14.10 -8.18
CA CYS A 156 -9.67 -15.11 -7.49
C CYS A 156 -10.26 -16.52 -7.66
N ASN A 157 -9.39 -17.52 -7.77
CA ASN A 157 -9.74 -18.93 -7.80
C ASN A 157 -8.70 -19.76 -7.02
N ALA A 158 -8.86 -21.09 -6.95
CA ALA A 158 -7.94 -21.92 -6.16
C ALA A 158 -6.47 -21.82 -6.62
N THR A 159 -6.20 -21.49 -7.89
CA THR A 159 -4.86 -21.47 -8.48
C THR A 159 -4.29 -20.07 -8.72
N ALA A 160 -5.08 -19.00 -8.56
CA ALA A 160 -4.66 -17.65 -8.87
C ALA A 160 -5.37 -16.64 -7.97
N ASP A 161 -4.63 -15.60 -7.56
CA ASP A 161 -5.24 -14.43 -6.94
C ASP A 161 -6.13 -13.68 -7.94
N MET A 162 -6.94 -12.76 -7.44
CA MET A 162 -7.57 -11.79 -8.31
C MET A 162 -6.54 -10.79 -8.86
N THR A 163 -6.75 -10.32 -10.08
CA THR A 163 -5.96 -9.23 -10.68
C THR A 163 -6.81 -7.99 -10.88
N CYS A 164 -6.14 -6.85 -10.90
CA CYS A 164 -6.74 -5.54 -11.12
C CYS A 164 -6.14 -4.90 -12.36
N ARG A 165 -6.96 -4.17 -13.12
CA ARG A 165 -6.53 -3.34 -14.25
C ARG A 165 -6.98 -1.90 -14.06
N CYS A 166 -6.31 -0.96 -14.73
CA CYS A 166 -6.79 0.43 -14.75
C CYS A 166 -8.10 0.56 -15.54
N LYS A 167 -8.97 1.47 -15.08
CA LYS A 167 -10.16 1.92 -15.81
C LYS A 167 -9.75 2.57 -17.13
N ASP A 168 -10.68 2.59 -18.07
CA ASP A 168 -10.48 3.29 -19.34
C ASP A 168 -10.18 4.78 -19.08
N GLY A 169 -9.21 5.33 -19.82
CA GLY A 169 -8.66 6.67 -19.57
C GLY A 169 -7.52 6.71 -18.55
N TYR A 170 -7.12 5.58 -17.99
CA TYR A 170 -5.97 5.44 -17.08
C TYR A 170 -5.02 4.34 -17.57
N PHE A 171 -3.75 4.44 -17.18
CA PHE A 171 -2.73 3.43 -17.41
C PHE A 171 -2.01 3.05 -16.11
N ASN A 172 -1.50 1.82 -16.08
CA ASN A 172 -0.70 1.29 -15.01
C ASN A 172 0.68 1.96 -15.01
N HIS A 173 0.99 2.65 -13.92
CA HIS A 173 2.30 3.24 -13.68
C HIS A 173 2.96 2.59 -12.47
N SER A 174 4.10 1.94 -12.70
CA SER A 174 4.91 1.33 -11.65
C SER A 174 5.54 2.42 -10.77
N LYS A 175 5.37 2.29 -9.44
CA LYS A 175 6.04 3.13 -8.44
C LYS A 175 7.41 2.60 -8.04
N GLY A 176 7.84 1.45 -8.58
CA GLY A 176 8.94 0.67 -8.04
C GLY A 176 8.47 -0.33 -6.98
N SER A 177 9.37 -1.21 -6.53
CA SER A 177 9.11 -2.26 -5.52
C SER A 177 7.96 -3.24 -5.79
N GLY A 178 7.44 -3.31 -7.02
CA GLY A 178 6.32 -4.18 -7.40
C GLY A 178 4.94 -3.56 -7.15
N GLU A 179 4.89 -2.30 -6.72
CA GLU A 179 3.65 -1.54 -6.55
C GLU A 179 3.35 -0.70 -7.80
N TRP A 180 2.07 -0.54 -8.11
CA TRP A 180 1.61 0.28 -9.22
C TRP A 180 0.37 1.09 -8.86
N ILE A 181 0.14 2.15 -9.63
CA ILE A 181 -1.04 3.01 -9.52
C ILE A 181 -1.63 3.29 -10.90
N CYS A 182 -2.88 3.73 -10.93
CA CYS A 182 -3.53 4.19 -12.14
C CYS A 182 -3.36 5.70 -12.33
N LEU A 183 -2.57 6.08 -13.33
CA LEU A 183 -2.42 7.45 -13.76
C LEU A 183 -3.31 7.74 -14.97
N GLN A 184 -3.88 8.93 -15.02
CA GLN A 184 -4.71 9.34 -16.15
C GLN A 184 -3.85 9.43 -17.41
N HIS A 185 -4.43 9.03 -18.54
CA HIS A 185 -3.78 9.18 -19.85
C HIS A 185 -3.46 10.64 -20.13
N SER A 186 -2.22 10.90 -20.57
CA SER A 186 -1.79 12.24 -20.97
C SER A 186 -2.54 12.70 -22.21
N LEU A 187 -2.83 14.00 -22.24
CA LEU A 187 -3.38 14.68 -23.41
C LEU A 187 -2.23 15.10 -24.32
N CYS A 188 -2.43 15.02 -25.64
CA CYS A 188 -1.49 15.61 -26.58
C CYS A 188 -1.62 17.13 -26.52
N LEU A 189 -0.48 17.82 -26.42
CA LEU A 189 -0.40 19.27 -26.32
C LEU A 189 -0.45 19.93 -27.71
N PRO A 190 -0.71 21.24 -27.79
CA PRO A 190 -0.58 21.97 -29.05
C PRO A 190 0.79 21.75 -29.70
N GLY A 191 0.81 21.66 -31.03
CA GLY A 191 2.00 21.30 -31.80
C GLY A 191 2.32 19.80 -31.82
N THR A 192 1.51 18.96 -31.16
CA THR A 192 1.65 17.49 -31.22
C THR A 192 0.39 16.81 -31.74
N GLU A 193 0.56 15.63 -32.31
CA GLU A 193 -0.52 14.71 -32.67
C GLU A 193 -0.43 13.39 -31.91
N LEU A 194 -1.58 12.72 -31.84
CA LEU A 194 -1.67 11.39 -31.27
C LEU A 194 -0.99 10.37 -32.18
N ARG A 195 0.02 9.67 -31.63
CA ARG A 195 0.66 8.54 -32.30
C ARG A 195 0.10 7.20 -31.82
N ASN A 196 -0.01 7.03 -30.51
CA ASN A 196 -0.60 5.84 -29.91
C ASN A 196 -1.62 6.25 -28.85
N THR A 197 -2.85 5.76 -28.99
CA THR A 197 -3.87 5.86 -27.95
C THR A 197 -3.41 5.14 -26.69
N GLY A 198 -3.69 5.74 -25.52
CA GLY A 198 -3.42 5.11 -24.24
C GLY A 198 -4.16 3.77 -24.08
N THR A 199 -3.53 2.84 -23.37
CA THR A 199 -4.05 1.52 -22.99
C THR A 199 -4.02 1.39 -21.47
N PRO A 200 -4.67 0.38 -20.86
CA PRO A 200 -4.54 0.14 -19.43
C PRO A 200 -3.10 -0.10 -18.97
N GLU A 201 -2.19 -0.48 -19.87
CA GLU A 201 -0.78 -0.75 -19.57
C GLU A 201 0.15 0.41 -19.95
N HIS A 202 -0.23 1.22 -20.94
CA HIS A 202 0.65 2.25 -21.50
C HIS A 202 -0.05 3.61 -21.61
N ASN A 203 0.69 4.68 -21.32
CA ASN A 203 0.20 6.03 -21.50
C ASN A 203 -0.01 6.38 -22.99
N THR A 204 -0.78 7.43 -23.24
CA THR A 204 -0.85 8.09 -24.55
C THR A 204 0.54 8.51 -25.01
N VAL A 205 0.85 8.27 -26.28
CA VAL A 205 2.08 8.74 -26.92
C VAL A 205 1.73 9.77 -27.98
N CYS A 206 2.34 10.94 -27.88
CA CYS A 206 2.17 12.05 -28.81
C CYS A 206 3.50 12.37 -29.51
N THR A 207 3.44 12.80 -30.76
CA THR A 207 4.60 13.21 -31.56
C THR A 207 4.44 14.63 -32.09
N MET A 208 5.55 15.30 -32.34
CA MET A 208 5.53 16.66 -32.91
C MET A 208 4.95 16.66 -34.32
N CYS A 209 4.19 17.71 -34.63
CA CYS A 209 3.74 17.96 -36.00
C CYS A 209 4.92 18.21 -36.94
N GLU A 210 4.81 17.70 -38.16
CA GLU A 210 5.79 17.98 -39.22
C GLU A 210 5.71 19.44 -39.69
N ASN A 211 6.79 19.93 -40.28
CA ASN A 211 6.84 21.30 -40.79
C ASN A 211 5.73 21.55 -41.82
N GLY A 212 5.05 22.68 -41.71
CA GLY A 212 3.87 22.99 -42.52
C GLY A 212 2.54 22.43 -41.99
N THR A 213 2.56 21.79 -40.81
CA THR A 213 1.35 21.36 -40.09
C THR A 213 1.32 21.88 -38.66
N PHE A 214 0.13 21.96 -38.07
CA PHE A 214 -0.08 22.40 -36.70
C PHE A 214 -1.26 21.66 -36.03
N SER A 215 -1.22 21.55 -34.71
CA SER A 215 -2.31 21.05 -33.88
C SER A 215 -2.61 22.12 -32.82
N PRO A 216 -3.80 22.75 -32.80
CA PRO A 216 -4.02 23.95 -32.01
C PRO A 216 -4.39 23.69 -30.54
N ASN A 217 -4.97 22.52 -30.23
CA ASN A 217 -5.65 22.28 -28.96
C ASN A 217 -5.08 21.08 -28.22
N VAL A 218 -5.22 21.09 -26.90
CA VAL A 218 -4.97 19.93 -26.05
C VAL A 218 -6.06 18.88 -26.31
N SER A 219 -5.70 17.65 -26.70
CA SER A 219 -6.69 16.61 -27.04
C SER A 219 -6.15 15.18 -26.92
N LEU A 220 -7.02 14.21 -26.60
CA LEU A 220 -6.74 12.77 -26.68
C LEU A 220 -6.77 12.22 -28.11
N THR A 221 -7.29 13.00 -29.06
CA THR A 221 -7.40 12.64 -30.48
C THR A 221 -6.79 13.73 -31.36
N ALA A 222 -5.76 14.42 -30.84
CA ALA A 222 -5.07 15.48 -31.56
C ALA A 222 -4.54 14.97 -32.90
N LYS A 223 -4.66 15.79 -33.94
CA LYS A 223 -4.17 15.52 -35.29
C LYS A 223 -3.50 16.77 -35.82
N CYS A 224 -2.41 16.61 -36.55
CA CYS A 224 -1.79 17.72 -37.26
C CYS A 224 -2.63 18.09 -38.49
N LEU A 225 -2.90 19.39 -38.64
CA LEU A 225 -3.66 19.99 -39.72
C LEU A 225 -2.70 20.84 -40.57
N PRO A 226 -2.90 20.93 -41.90
CA PRO A 226 -2.05 21.76 -42.74
C PRO A 226 -2.19 23.23 -42.38
N CYS A 227 -1.07 23.97 -42.40
CA CYS A 227 -1.10 25.43 -42.27
C CYS A 227 -1.82 26.05 -43.48
N SER A 228 -2.64 27.06 -43.22
CA SER A 228 -3.20 27.91 -44.28
C SER A 228 -2.11 28.78 -44.90
N THR A 229 -2.18 28.98 -46.22
CA THR A 229 -1.36 29.97 -46.92
C THR A 229 -1.88 31.37 -46.62
N CYS A 230 -0.97 32.32 -46.41
CA CYS A 230 -1.33 33.74 -46.36
C CYS A 230 -1.37 34.28 -47.79
N ASP A 231 -2.43 35.02 -48.13
CA ASP A 231 -2.53 35.79 -49.37
C ASP A 231 -1.80 37.14 -49.25
#